data_AF-A0A2V4XPQ1-F1
#
_entry.id   AF-A0A2V4XPQ1-F1
#
_cell.length_a   1.000
_cell.length_b   1.000
_cell.length_c   1.000
_cell.angle_alpha   90.00
_cell.angle_beta   90.00
_cell.angle_gamma   90.00
#
_symmetry.space_group_name_H-M   'P 1'
#
loop_
_entity.id
_entity.type
_entity.pdbx_description
1 polymer ?
#
loop_
_entity_poly.entity_id
_entity_poly.type
_entity_poly.pdbx_seq_one_letter_code
_entity_poly.pdbx_strand_id
1 'polypeptide(L)'
;MAFENFGEITSAIYHLLIFVNVIPILLFVFNFKKTALVALLILGTIIIPENLIVNNRLIKLKEETSNIILFAYQNKINNGSFPKNINGYKFKYPELKEYINYTQEFINHSENKEYLKDHFGLNYHVGTRNTSHMLMKDDYFDNSEYIQWYYYPD
;
A
#
# COMPACT_ATOMS: atom_id res chain seq x y z
N MET A 1 21.43 -2.34 8.82
CA MET A 1 22.33 -2.81 7.74
C MET A 1 21.59 -3.41 6.54
N ALA A 2 20.97 -4.60 6.60
CA ALA A 2 20.28 -5.14 5.42
C ALA A 2 18.99 -4.36 5.06
N PHE A 3 18.23 -3.93 6.07
CA PHE A 3 16.95 -3.21 5.91
C PHE A 3 17.12 -1.76 5.43
N GLU A 4 18.04 -1.00 6.03
CA GLU A 4 18.34 0.38 5.60
C GLU A 4 18.85 0.44 4.15
N ASN A 5 19.60 -0.58 3.72
CA ASN A 5 20.10 -0.68 2.36
C ASN A 5 18.99 -0.99 1.33
N PHE A 6 17.88 -1.62 1.72
CA PHE A 6 16.78 -1.90 0.79
C PHE A 6 16.11 -0.60 0.32
N GLY A 7 15.89 0.37 1.21
CA GLY A 7 15.38 1.69 0.84
C GLY A 7 16.29 2.43 -0.14
N GLU A 8 17.60 2.40 0.09
CA GLU A 8 18.60 2.98 -0.82
C GLU A 8 18.64 2.27 -2.18
N ILE A 9 18.60 0.94 -2.20
CA ILE A 9 18.60 0.16 -3.45
C ILE A 9 17.33 0.47 -4.26
N THR A 10 16.17 0.56 -3.60
CA THR A 10 14.91 0.86 -4.28
C THR A 10 14.92 2.29 -4.84
N SER A 11 15.44 3.25 -4.07
CA SER A 11 15.66 4.62 -4.53
C SER A 11 16.63 4.69 -5.72
N ALA A 12 17.75 3.96 -5.67
CA ALA A 12 18.73 3.91 -6.75
C ALA A 12 18.14 3.33 -8.05
N ILE A 13 17.27 2.31 -7.95
CA ILE A 13 16.55 1.75 -9.10
C ILE A 13 15.60 2.78 -9.71
N TYR A 14 14.86 3.53 -8.91
CA TYR A 14 13.99 4.62 -9.42
C TYR A 14 14.80 5.71 -10.12
N HIS A 15 15.94 6.12 -9.56
CA HIS A 15 16.83 7.08 -10.21
C HIS A 15 17.34 6.53 -11.56
N LEU A 16 17.73 5.26 -11.62
CA LEU A 16 18.17 4.61 -12.85
C LEU A 16 17.06 4.56 -13.91
N LEU A 17 15.81 4.28 -13.52
CA LEU A 17 14.66 4.31 -14.42
C LEU A 17 14.38 5.71 -15.01
N ILE A 18 14.62 6.78 -14.25
CA ILE A 18 14.55 8.15 -14.78
C ILE A 18 15.63 8.35 -15.86
N PHE A 19 16.86 7.89 -15.62
CA PHE A 19 17.93 8.00 -16.61
C PHE A 19 17.69 7.14 -17.87
N VAL A 20 16.99 6.01 -17.76
CA VAL A 20 16.60 5.21 -18.93
C VAL A 20 15.71 6.00 -19.89
N ASN A 21 14.89 6.93 -19.41
CA ASN A 21 14.07 7.82 -20.25
C ASN A 21 14.90 8.90 -20.98
N VAL A 22 16.15 9.13 -20.58
CA VAL A 22 17.08 10.05 -21.27
C VAL A 22 17.62 9.43 -22.57
N ILE A 23 17.67 8.09 -22.67
CA ILE A 23 18.22 7.38 -23.82
C ILE A 23 17.46 7.70 -25.12
N PRO A 24 16.10 7.63 -25.19
CA PRO A 24 15.36 8.04 -26.38
C PRO A 24 15.56 9.52 -26.75
N ILE A 25 15.72 10.39 -25.75
CA ILE A 25 15.95 11.83 -25.95
C ILE A 25 17.31 12.06 -26.61
N LEU A 26 18.37 11.41 -26.10
CA LEU A 26 19.70 11.49 -26.71
C LEU A 26 19.70 10.93 -28.14
N LEU A 27 19.08 9.76 -28.36
CA LEU A 27 18.94 9.19 -29.71
C LEU A 27 18.24 10.14 -30.68
N PHE A 28 17.24 10.89 -30.21
CA PHE A 28 16.55 11.88 -31.02
C PHE A 28 17.46 13.07 -31.37
N VAL A 29 18.21 13.59 -30.39
CA VAL A 29 19.17 14.71 -30.58
C VAL A 29 20.29 14.35 -31.56
N PHE A 30 20.79 13.11 -31.53
CA PHE A 30 21.80 12.61 -32.46
C PHE A 30 21.23 12.15 -33.82
N ASN A 31 20.02 12.58 -34.19
CA ASN A 31 19.33 12.27 -35.45
C ASN A 31 18.92 10.80 -35.68
N PHE A 32 19.00 9.92 -34.67
CA PHE A 32 18.48 8.54 -34.74
C PHE A 32 16.97 8.47 -34.46
N LYS A 33 16.17 9.28 -35.16
CA LYS A 33 14.74 9.48 -34.88
C LYS A 33 13.91 8.19 -34.90
N LYS A 34 14.18 7.28 -35.84
CA LYS A 34 13.48 5.99 -35.93
C LYS A 34 13.80 5.10 -34.72
N THR A 35 15.07 5.03 -34.35
CA THR A 35 15.53 4.24 -33.19
C THR A 35 14.99 4.82 -31.88
N ALA A 36 14.96 6.15 -31.74
CA ALA A 36 14.37 6.83 -30.60
C ALA A 36 12.88 6.49 -30.44
N LEU A 37 12.11 6.49 -31.53
CA LEU A 37 10.70 6.14 -31.53
C LEU A 37 10.47 4.68 -31.13
N VAL A 38 11.25 3.75 -31.68
CA VAL A 38 11.18 2.32 -31.30
C VAL A 38 11.53 2.13 -29.81
N ALA A 39 12.57 2.79 -29.31
CA ALA A 39 12.94 2.73 -27.91
C ALA A 39 11.83 3.27 -26.98
N LEU A 40 11.20 4.39 -27.35
CA LEU A 40 10.05 4.96 -26.64
C LEU A 40 8.86 4.01 -26.61
N LEU A 41 8.54 3.38 -27.74
CA LEU A 41 7.44 2.41 -27.83
C LEU A 41 7.71 1.17 -26.98
N ILE A 42 8.94 0.65 -26.98
CA ILE A 42 9.33 -0.49 -26.13
C ILE A 42 9.20 -0.11 -24.66
N LEU A 43 9.74 1.04 -24.25
CA LEU A 43 9.63 1.51 -22.87
C LEU A 43 8.17 1.70 -22.44
N GLY A 44 7.36 2.36 -23.28
CA GLY A 44 5.94 2.55 -23.01
C GLY A 44 5.20 1.22 -22.87
N THR A 45 5.49 0.24 -23.73
CA THR A 45 4.84 -1.08 -23.70
C THR A 45 5.21 -1.88 -22.46
N ILE A 46 6.42 -1.71 -21.91
CA ILE A 46 6.84 -2.39 -20.68
C ILE A 46 6.29 -1.67 -19.44
N ILE A 47 6.40 -0.35 -19.39
CA ILE A 47 6.12 0.44 -18.19
C ILE A 47 4.62 0.63 -17.96
N ILE A 48 3.84 0.90 -19.01
CA ILE A 48 2.43 1.28 -18.88
C ILE A 48 1.57 0.13 -18.33
N PRO A 49 1.64 -1.12 -18.85
CA PRO A 49 0.78 -2.20 -18.38
C PRO A 49 0.97 -2.51 -16.90
N GLU A 50 2.23 -2.59 -16.44
CA GLU A 50 2.56 -2.87 -15.04
C GLU A 50 2.02 -1.78 -14.10
N ASN A 51 2.20 -0.51 -14.46
CA ASN A 51 1.66 0.60 -13.66
C ASN A 51 0.12 0.58 -13.60
N LEU A 52 -0.55 0.20 -14.69
CA LEU A 52 -2.01 0.07 -14.70
C LEU A 52 -2.50 -1.07 -13.80
N ILE A 53 -1.80 -2.20 -13.81
CA ILE A 53 -2.13 -3.35 -12.93
C ILE A 53 -1.97 -2.96 -11.47
N VAL A 54 -0.84 -2.35 -11.10
CA VAL A 54 -0.57 -1.91 -9.73
C VAL A 54 -1.58 -0.86 -9.26
N ASN A 55 -1.90 0.12 -10.11
CA ASN A 55 -2.88 1.15 -9.79
C ASN A 55 -4.30 0.58 -9.62
N ASN A 56 -4.72 -0.33 -10.52
CA ASN A 56 -6.01 -1.00 -10.40
C ASN A 56 -6.09 -1.82 -9.09
N ARG A 57 -5.01 -2.50 -8.72
CA ARG A 57 -4.91 -3.21 -7.43
C ARG A 57 -5.03 -2.26 -6.26
N LEU A 58 -4.35 -1.11 -6.29
CA LEU A 58 -4.44 -0.09 -5.24
C LEU A 58 -5.88 0.40 -5.06
N ILE A 59 -6.60 0.69 -6.17
CA ILE A 59 -8.00 1.12 -6.10
C ILE A 59 -8.87 0.06 -5.44
N LYS A 60 -8.75 -1.20 -5.88
CA LYS A 60 -9.51 -2.31 -5.30
C LYS A 60 -9.14 -2.55 -3.82
N LEU A 61 -7.87 -2.44 -3.45
CA LEU A 61 -7.41 -2.58 -2.07
C LEU A 61 -8.02 -1.49 -1.18
N LYS A 62 -8.02 -0.24 -1.63
CA LYS A 62 -8.67 0.87 -0.91
C LYS A 62 -10.15 0.58 -0.68
N GLU A 63 -10.85 0.16 -1.72
CA GLU A 63 -12.28 -0.18 -1.63
C GLU A 63 -12.53 -1.35 -0.67
N GLU A 64 -11.80 -2.45 -0.82
CA GLU A 64 -11.93 -3.66 0.02
C GLU A 64 -11.68 -3.34 1.49
N THR A 65 -10.66 -2.54 1.73
CA THR A 65 -10.25 -2.09 3.06
C THR A 65 -11.31 -1.21 3.70
N SER A 66 -11.91 -0.27 2.96
CA SER A 66 -13.05 0.52 3.46
C SER A 66 -14.25 -0.36 3.83
N ASN A 67 -14.51 -1.42 3.06
CA ASN A 67 -15.59 -2.38 3.36
C ASN A 67 -15.29 -3.21 4.62
N ILE A 68 -14.04 -3.63 4.83
CA ILE A 68 -13.62 -4.33 6.05
C ILE A 68 -13.77 -3.43 7.28
N ILE A 69 -13.39 -2.15 7.16
CA ILE A 69 -13.56 -1.16 8.22
C ILE A 69 -15.05 -1.02 8.56
N LEU A 70 -15.90 -0.84 7.54
CA LEU A 70 -17.35 -0.75 7.73
C LEU A 70 -17.90 -1.99 8.45
N PHE A 71 -17.47 -3.19 8.03
CA PHE A 71 -17.83 -4.45 8.69
C PHE A 71 -17.41 -4.47 10.17
N ALA A 72 -16.19 -4.04 10.48
CA ALA A 72 -15.70 -3.99 11.85
C ALA A 72 -16.54 -3.04 12.73
N TYR A 73 -16.92 -1.87 12.20
CA TYR A 73 -17.81 -0.93 12.89
C TYR A 73 -19.23 -1.47 13.07
N GLN A 74 -19.80 -2.12 12.06
CA GLN A 74 -21.10 -2.77 12.18
C GLN A 74 -21.08 -3.85 13.28
N ASN A 75 -20.01 -4.65 13.34
CA ASN A 75 -19.83 -5.63 14.40
C ASN A 75 -19.75 -4.97 15.79
N LYS A 76 -19.06 -3.83 15.91
CA LYS A 76 -19.00 -3.06 17.16
C LYS A 76 -20.35 -2.53 17.59
N ILE A 77 -21.15 -2.00 16.66
CA ILE A 77 -22.51 -1.51 16.96
C ILE A 77 -23.39 -2.67 17.47
N ASN A 78 -23.30 -3.84 16.84
CA ASN A 78 -24.17 -4.97 17.15
C ASN A 78 -23.73 -5.75 18.40
N ASN A 79 -22.42 -5.89 18.62
CA ASN A 79 -21.84 -6.78 19.63
C ASN A 79 -21.07 -6.04 20.73
N GLY A 80 -21.04 -4.71 20.69
CA GLY A 80 -20.33 -3.84 21.66
C GLY A 80 -18.80 -3.84 21.54
N SER A 81 -18.22 -4.57 20.57
CA SER A 81 -16.77 -4.68 20.39
C SER A 81 -16.37 -4.98 18.94
N PHE A 82 -15.15 -4.61 18.56
CA PHE A 82 -14.57 -4.97 17.27
C PHE A 82 -14.35 -6.48 17.13
N PRO A 83 -14.48 -7.03 15.91
CA PRO A 83 -14.38 -8.46 15.71
C PRO A 83 -12.94 -8.94 15.90
N LYS A 84 -12.74 -10.12 16.47
CA LYS A 84 -11.39 -10.70 16.66
C LYS A 84 -10.68 -11.01 15.35
N ASN A 85 -11.44 -11.25 14.30
CA ASN A 85 -10.96 -11.54 12.96
C ASN A 85 -12.04 -11.17 11.94
N ILE A 86 -11.67 -11.18 10.67
CA ILE A 86 -12.57 -10.85 9.55
C ILE A 86 -13.09 -12.11 8.84
N ASN A 87 -13.15 -13.27 9.51
CA ASN A 87 -13.63 -14.51 8.89
C ASN A 87 -15.11 -14.45 8.51
N GLY A 88 -15.89 -13.62 9.21
CA GLY A 88 -17.30 -13.35 8.89
C GLY A 88 -17.49 -12.35 7.75
N TYR A 89 -16.43 -11.68 7.30
CA TYR A 89 -16.47 -10.73 6.20
C TYR A 89 -16.32 -11.45 4.86
N LYS A 90 -17.20 -11.14 3.91
CA LYS A 90 -17.14 -11.67 2.54
C LYS A 90 -16.40 -10.69 1.64
N PHE A 91 -15.21 -11.09 1.20
CA PHE A 91 -14.40 -10.27 0.30
C PHE A 91 -15.12 -10.00 -1.03
N LYS A 92 -15.13 -8.74 -1.45
CA LYS A 92 -15.62 -8.35 -2.78
C LYS A 92 -14.61 -8.72 -3.86
N TYR A 93 -13.32 -8.58 -3.55
CA TYR A 93 -12.19 -9.01 -4.36
C TYR A 93 -11.41 -10.14 -3.64
N PRO A 94 -11.81 -11.41 -3.81
CA PRO A 94 -11.18 -12.55 -3.12
C PRO A 94 -9.68 -12.68 -3.40
N GLU A 95 -9.23 -12.22 -4.56
CA GLU A 95 -7.82 -12.21 -4.95
C GLU A 95 -6.95 -11.31 -4.06
N LEU A 96 -7.56 -10.37 -3.33
CA LEU A 96 -6.83 -9.42 -2.47
C LEU A 96 -6.64 -9.90 -1.04
N LYS A 97 -7.16 -11.08 -0.68
CA LYS A 97 -7.10 -11.59 0.70
C LYS A 97 -5.67 -11.71 1.23
N GLU A 98 -4.72 -12.11 0.40
CA GLU A 98 -3.30 -12.23 0.78
C GLU A 98 -2.58 -10.88 0.92
N TYR A 99 -3.19 -9.82 0.41
CA TYR A 99 -2.67 -8.47 0.47
C TYR A 99 -3.12 -7.72 1.71
N ILE A 100 -4.05 -8.27 2.49
CA ILE A 100 -4.69 -7.62 3.62
C ILE A 100 -4.44 -8.44 4.88
N ASN A 101 -3.98 -7.77 5.94
CA ASN A 101 -3.78 -8.34 7.26
C ASN A 101 -4.58 -7.56 8.30
N TYR A 102 -5.45 -8.27 9.03
CA TYR A 102 -6.25 -7.71 10.10
C TYR A 102 -5.66 -8.14 11.44
N THR A 103 -5.47 -7.19 12.35
CA THR A 103 -4.92 -7.46 13.68
C THR A 103 -5.68 -6.70 14.78
N GLN A 104 -5.78 -7.32 15.96
CA GLN A 104 -6.14 -6.65 17.21
C GLN A 104 -4.93 -6.51 18.13
N GLU A 105 -3.77 -7.03 17.76
CA GLU A 105 -2.56 -6.91 18.54
C GLU A 105 -1.92 -5.56 18.20
N PHE A 106 -2.16 -4.57 19.07
CA PHE A 106 -1.42 -3.32 19.02
C PHE A 106 -0.65 -3.14 20.31
N ILE A 107 0.67 -2.96 20.16
CA ILE A 107 1.57 -2.64 21.26
C ILE A 107 1.66 -1.12 21.27
N ASN A 108 1.21 -0.51 22.36
CA ASN A 108 1.49 0.90 22.59
C ASN A 108 3.02 1.08 22.69
N HIS A 109 3.60 1.97 21.87
CA HIS A 109 5.01 2.37 21.94
C HIS A 109 5.29 3.37 23.09
N SER A 110 4.30 3.63 23.96
CA SER A 110 4.52 4.24 25.27
C SER A 110 5.30 3.29 26.18
N GLU A 111 6.17 3.84 27.03
CA GLU A 111 7.00 3.09 27.99
C GLU A 111 6.18 2.09 28.85
N ASN A 112 4.88 2.35 28.99
CA ASN A 112 3.89 1.41 29.48
C ASN A 112 3.19 0.73 28.29
N LYS A 113 3.55 -0.53 28.00
CA LYS A 113 2.95 -1.41 26.98
C LYS A 113 1.47 -1.75 27.28
N GLU A 114 0.64 -0.74 27.41
CA GLU A 114 -0.78 -0.91 27.65
C GLU A 114 -1.47 -1.20 26.32
N TYR A 115 -1.96 -2.42 26.17
CA TYR A 115 -2.80 -2.79 25.04
C TYR A 115 -4.06 -1.93 25.07
N LEU A 116 -4.33 -1.21 23.99
CA LEU A 116 -5.63 -0.59 23.81
C LEU A 116 -6.71 -1.67 23.94
N LYS A 117 -7.78 -1.37 24.68
CA LYS A 117 -8.94 -2.26 24.75
C LYS A 117 -9.89 -1.85 23.64
N ASP A 118 -10.37 -2.83 22.87
CA ASP A 118 -11.36 -2.63 21.81
C ASP A 118 -10.90 -1.75 20.62
N HIS A 119 -9.82 -2.19 19.97
CA HIS A 119 -9.29 -1.61 18.73
C HIS A 119 -9.12 -2.66 17.63
N PHE A 120 -8.82 -2.19 16.43
CA PHE A 120 -8.36 -3.02 15.32
C PHE A 120 -7.40 -2.23 14.43
N GLY A 121 -6.52 -2.95 13.76
CA GLY A 121 -5.63 -2.43 12.72
C GLY A 121 -5.79 -3.23 11.44
N LEU A 122 -5.65 -2.55 10.32
CA LEU A 122 -5.71 -3.15 8.99
C LEU A 122 -4.50 -2.73 8.18
N ASN A 123 -3.66 -3.69 7.84
CA ASN A 123 -2.49 -3.47 7.00
C ASN A 123 -2.78 -4.02 5.61
N TYR A 124 -2.44 -3.29 4.55
CA TYR A 124 -2.44 -3.85 3.21
C TYR A 124 -1.19 -3.46 2.43
N HIS A 125 -0.78 -4.29 1.47
CA HIS A 125 0.32 -3.98 0.56
C HIS A 125 -0.15 -4.03 -0.89
N VAL A 126 0.47 -3.23 -1.77
CA VAL A 126 0.06 -3.15 -3.19
C VAL A 126 0.96 -4.01 -4.07
N GLY A 127 2.27 -3.88 -3.91
CA GLY A 127 3.27 -4.62 -4.68
C GLY A 127 3.97 -5.64 -3.80
N THR A 128 4.98 -5.18 -3.08
CA THR A 128 5.73 -5.96 -2.08
C THR A 128 5.31 -5.56 -0.68
N ARG A 129 5.71 -6.33 0.34
CA ARG A 129 5.50 -5.99 1.75
C ARG A 129 6.04 -4.60 2.14
N ASN A 130 6.99 -4.06 1.37
CA ASN A 130 7.55 -2.72 1.60
C ASN A 130 6.62 -1.58 1.13
N THR A 131 5.48 -1.92 0.49
CA THR A 131 4.42 -0.97 0.13
C THR A 131 3.23 -1.09 1.09
N SER A 132 3.52 -1.30 2.37
CA SER A 132 2.50 -1.49 3.40
C SER A 132 1.84 -0.17 3.78
N HIS A 133 0.52 -0.18 3.82
CA HIS A 133 -0.31 0.89 4.33
C HIS A 133 -1.03 0.37 5.57
N MET A 134 -0.96 1.13 6.66
CA MET A 134 -1.63 0.80 7.91
C MET A 134 -2.80 1.75 8.12
N LEU A 135 -3.97 1.18 8.38
CA LEU A 135 -5.18 1.89 8.75
C LEU A 135 -5.55 1.53 10.17
N MET A 136 -5.70 2.58 10.96
CA MET A 136 -5.91 2.49 12.39
C MET A 136 -7.14 3.27 12.79
N LYS A 137 -7.86 2.74 13.78
CA LYS A 137 -8.73 3.56 14.60
C LYS A 137 -7.87 4.27 15.61
N ASP A 138 -7.97 5.59 15.60
CA ASP A 138 -7.17 6.43 16.45
C ASP A 138 -7.99 6.90 17.66
N ASP A 139 -7.95 6.11 18.73
CA ASP A 139 -8.32 6.59 20.07
C ASP A 139 -7.08 7.18 20.79
N TYR A 140 -5.94 7.29 20.09
CA TYR A 140 -4.64 7.72 20.63
C TYR A 140 -4.38 9.21 20.40
N PHE A 141 -4.92 9.78 19.32
CA PHE A 141 -4.98 11.22 19.06
C PHE A 141 -6.43 11.67 19.25
N ASP A 142 -6.72 12.07 20.49
CA ASP A 142 -8.03 12.34 21.12
C ASP A 142 -8.89 13.47 20.48
N ASN A 143 -8.81 13.70 19.16
CA ASN A 143 -9.53 14.79 18.49
C ASN A 143 -9.80 14.61 16.97
N SER A 144 -9.58 13.44 16.37
CA SER A 144 -9.96 13.25 14.96
C SER A 144 -10.94 12.09 14.79
N GLU A 145 -12.20 12.39 14.47
CA GLU A 145 -13.24 11.44 14.01
C GLU A 145 -12.87 10.77 12.66
N TYR A 146 -11.59 10.73 12.30
CA TYR A 146 -11.08 10.36 10.99
C TYR A 146 -10.19 9.13 11.09
N ILE A 147 -10.41 8.19 10.17
CA ILE A 147 -9.48 7.09 9.90
C ILE A 147 -8.22 7.69 9.29
N GLN A 148 -7.11 7.65 10.02
CA GLN A 148 -5.83 8.17 9.52
C GLN A 148 -5.07 7.08 8.75
N TRP A 149 -4.53 7.49 7.61
CA TRP A 149 -3.65 6.68 6.77
C TRP A 149 -2.23 6.81 7.31
N TYR A 150 -1.68 5.75 7.91
CA TYR A 150 -0.26 5.72 8.25
C TYR A 150 0.50 4.97 7.16
N TYR A 151 1.39 5.70 6.50
CA TYR A 151 2.41 5.09 5.68
C TYR A 151 3.60 4.78 6.59
N TYR A 152 3.79 3.49 6.89
CA TYR A 152 5.04 3.01 7.47
C TYR A 152 5.90 2.51 6.31
N PRO A 153 6.91 3.28 5.88
CA PRO A 153 7.99 2.68 5.11
C PRO A 153 8.73 1.72 6.05
N ASP A 154 8.52 0.42 5.86
CA ASP A 154 9.35 -0.62 6.46
C ASP A 154 10.83 -0.49 6.02
#